data_AF-A0A6L5PJW0-F1
#
_entry.id   AF-A0A6L5PJW0-F1
#
_cell.length_a   1.000
_cell.length_b   1.000
_cell.length_c   1.000
_cell.angle_alpha   90.00
_cell.angle_beta   90.00
_cell.angle_gamma   90.00
#
_symmetry.space_group_name_H-M   'P 1'
#
loop_
_entity.id
_entity.type
_entity.pdbx_description
1 polymer ?
#
loop_
_entity_poly.entity_id
_entity_poly.type
_entity_poly.pdbx_seq_one_letter_code
_entity_poly.pdbx_strand_id
1 'polypeptide(L)'
;MRVLYGLCISALTYRAFLHILRGMQSPAPEVIEVEQRAKGAGLTMASILAEVGVAQSTWWRWREGGVEPRLGTLRKVAHALDRRIALTAANDDTATEKAA
;
A
#
# COMPACT_ATOMS: atom_id res chain seq x y z
N MET A 1 -28.60 -49.39 2.51
CA MET A 1 -28.88 -48.58 1.30
C MET A 1 -28.58 -47.13 1.65
N ARG A 2 -27.58 -46.51 1.00
CA ARG A 2 -27.17 -45.10 1.21
C ARG A 2 -28.11 -44.17 0.45
N VAL A 3 -28.59 -43.10 1.09
CA VAL A 3 -29.02 -41.87 0.40
C VAL A 3 -28.53 -40.68 1.22
N LEU A 4 -27.49 -40.02 0.69
CA LEU A 4 -27.04 -38.66 1.00
C LEU A 4 -28.16 -37.68 0.67
N TYR A 5 -28.34 -36.56 1.40
CA TYR A 5 -28.89 -35.24 1.01
C TYR A 5 -29.32 -34.54 2.33
N GLY A 6 -29.01 -33.29 2.66
CA GLY A 6 -28.34 -32.21 1.96
C GLY A 6 -27.86 -31.22 3.01
N LEU A 7 -26.63 -30.74 2.82
CA LEU A 7 -25.99 -29.72 3.64
C LEU A 7 -26.75 -28.40 3.53
N CYS A 8 -27.63 -28.09 4.48
CA CYS A 8 -28.19 -26.76 4.67
C CYS A 8 -27.17 -25.80 5.32
N ILE A 9 -25.94 -25.77 4.81
CA ILE A 9 -24.89 -24.80 5.19
C ILE A 9 -24.77 -23.79 4.04
N SER A 10 -25.83 -23.04 3.78
CA SER A 10 -25.91 -22.17 2.59
C SER A 10 -26.45 -20.80 2.98
N ALA A 11 -25.61 -19.99 3.63
CA ALA A 11 -25.62 -18.51 3.57
C ALA A 11 -24.62 -17.88 4.56
N LEU A 12 -24.50 -18.43 5.77
CA LEU A 12 -23.71 -17.79 6.85
C LEU A 12 -22.19 -18.09 6.80
N THR A 13 -21.78 -19.24 6.25
CA THR A 13 -20.36 -19.58 6.05
C THR A 13 -19.73 -18.85 4.86
N TYR A 14 -20.55 -18.29 3.97
CA TYR A 14 -20.07 -17.62 2.76
C TYR A 14 -19.44 -16.26 3.05
N ARG A 15 -19.86 -15.54 4.09
CA ARG A 15 -19.29 -14.22 4.40
C ARG A 15 -17.84 -14.31 4.84
N ALA A 16 -17.51 -15.25 5.73
CA ALA A 16 -16.12 -15.49 6.16
C ALA A 16 -15.27 -15.98 4.99
N PHE A 17 -15.80 -16.86 4.14
CA PHE A 17 -15.12 -17.36 2.94
C PHE A 17 -14.87 -16.26 1.90
N LEU A 18 -15.83 -15.35 1.69
CA LEU A 18 -15.65 -14.17 0.82
C LEU A 18 -14.64 -13.17 1.40
N HIS A 19 -14.55 -13.02 2.72
CA HIS A 19 -13.48 -12.23 3.36
C HIS A 19 -12.10 -12.87 3.15
N ILE A 20 -12.00 -14.20 3.17
CA ILE A 20 -10.77 -14.95 2.87
C ILE A 20 -10.37 -14.80 1.39
N LEU A 21 -11.32 -14.92 0.46
CA LEU A 21 -11.05 -14.70 -0.97
C LEU A 21 -10.63 -13.25 -1.27
N ARG A 22 -11.19 -12.26 -0.54
CA ARG A 22 -10.76 -10.86 -0.62
C ARG A 22 -9.34 -10.63 -0.11
N GLY A 23 -8.84 -11.50 0.77
CA GLY A 23 -7.46 -11.49 1.27
C GLY A 23 -6.43 -12.12 0.32
N MET A 24 -6.85 -12.76 -0.79
CA MET A 24 -5.94 -13.36 -1.78
C MET A 24 -5.64 -12.45 -2.97
N GLN A 25 -6.16 -11.22 -3.01
CA GLN A 25 -5.75 -10.24 -4.01
C GLN A 25 -4.37 -9.70 -3.61
N SER A 26 -3.35 -10.10 -4.36
CA SER A 26 -2.00 -9.56 -4.19
C SER A 26 -2.05 -8.04 -4.37
N PRO A 27 -1.35 -7.27 -3.52
CA PRO A 27 -1.23 -5.83 -3.70
C PRO A 27 -0.68 -5.53 -5.09
N ALA A 28 -1.10 -4.40 -5.68
CA ALA A 28 -0.51 -3.92 -6.93
C ALA A 28 1.02 -3.78 -6.73
N PRO A 29 1.86 -4.37 -7.60
CA PRO A 29 3.30 -4.43 -7.39
C PRO A 29 3.92 -3.03 -7.25
N GLU A 30 3.40 -2.04 -7.97
CA GLU A 30 3.87 -0.66 -7.92
C GLU A 30 3.65 0.00 -6.55
N VAL A 31 2.60 -0.40 -5.82
CA VAL A 31 2.32 0.08 -4.45
C VAL A 31 3.37 -0.47 -3.49
N ILE A 32 3.75 -1.74 -3.65
CA ILE A 32 4.80 -2.40 -2.86
C ILE A 32 6.15 -1.73 -3.12
N GLU A 33 6.47 -1.46 -4.39
CA GLU A 33 7.72 -0.79 -4.78
C GLU A 33 7.84 0.61 -4.18
N VAL A 34 6.77 1.40 -4.18
CA VAL A 34 6.75 2.72 -3.52
C VAL A 34 7.01 2.59 -2.02
N GLU A 35 6.37 1.62 -1.36
CA GLU A 35 6.55 1.40 0.07
C GLU A 35 7.97 0.94 0.42
N GLN A 36 8.56 0.06 -0.38
CA GLN A 36 9.94 -0.38 -0.20
C GLN A 36 10.94 0.75 -0.40
N ARG A 37 10.75 1.59 -1.43
CA ARG A 37 11.59 2.78 -1.65
C ARG A 37 11.49 3.78 -0.50
N ALA A 38 10.27 4.04 -0.01
CA ALA A 38 10.08 4.90 1.16
C ALA A 38 10.80 4.35 2.40
N LYS A 39 10.66 3.05 2.66
CA LYS A 39 11.36 2.37 3.77
C LYS A 39 12.88 2.44 3.62
N GLY A 40 13.40 2.21 2.41
CA GLY A 40 14.83 2.30 2.12
C GLY A 40 15.41 3.69 2.37
N ALA A 41 14.59 4.74 2.22
CA ALA A 41 14.95 6.13 2.51
C ALA A 41 14.64 6.58 3.95
N GLY A 42 14.18 5.68 4.82
CA GLY A 42 13.78 6.03 6.19
C GLY A 42 12.54 6.93 6.29
N LEU A 43 11.73 7.01 5.22
CA LEU A 43 10.54 7.85 5.15
C LEU A 43 9.29 7.06 5.52
N THR A 44 8.32 7.74 6.14
CA THR A 44 7.02 7.13 6.43
C THR A 44 6.02 7.42 5.32
N MET A 45 5.25 6.42 4.89
CA MET A 45 4.19 6.63 3.90
C MET A 45 3.16 7.67 4.35
N ALA A 46 2.84 7.75 5.65
CA ALA A 46 1.93 8.75 6.17
C ALA A 46 2.37 10.18 5.83
N SER A 47 3.67 10.47 5.93
CA SER A 47 4.22 11.80 5.60
C SER A 47 4.13 12.13 4.12
N ILE A 48 4.36 11.14 3.24
CA ILE A 48 4.32 11.29 1.78
C ILE A 48 2.86 11.47 1.32
N LEU A 49 1.94 10.68 1.86
CA LEU A 49 0.52 10.72 1.51
C LEU A 49 -0.14 12.03 1.93
N ALA A 50 0.22 12.56 3.09
CA ALA A 50 -0.24 13.87 3.55
C ALA A 50 0.14 14.99 2.57
N GLU A 51 1.36 14.95 2.01
CA GLU A 51 1.85 15.93 1.03
C GLU A 51 1.01 15.97 -0.25
N VAL A 52 0.54 14.81 -0.71
CA VAL A 52 -0.26 14.70 -1.94
C VAL A 52 -1.76 14.67 -1.71
N GLY A 53 -2.20 14.84 -0.46
CA GLY A 53 -3.62 14.82 -0.08
C GLY A 53 -4.29 13.45 -0.25
N VAL A 54 -3.54 12.36 -0.19
CA VAL A 54 -4.09 10.99 -0.24
C VAL A 54 -4.34 10.51 1.19
N ALA A 55 -5.56 10.06 1.47
CA ALA A 55 -5.89 9.53 2.78
C ALA A 55 -5.20 8.18 3.04
N GLN A 56 -4.79 7.94 4.29
CA GLN A 56 -4.19 6.67 4.71
C GLN A 56 -5.09 5.46 4.41
N SER A 57 -6.41 5.62 4.53
CA SER A 57 -7.40 4.59 4.20
C SER A 57 -7.41 4.25 2.70
N THR A 58 -7.09 5.22 1.83
CA THR A 58 -6.95 4.98 0.39
C THR A 58 -5.73 4.13 0.11
N TRP A 59 -4.60 4.42 0.75
CA TRP A 59 -3.39 3.61 0.64
C TRP A 59 -3.60 2.18 1.16
N TRP A 60 -4.25 2.04 2.33
CA TRP A 60 -4.59 0.73 2.88
C TRP A 60 -5.44 -0.12 1.92
N ARG A 61 -6.38 0.50 1.20
CA ARG A 61 -7.20 -0.20 0.20
C ARG A 61 -6.39 -0.69 -1.00
N TRP A 62 -5.34 0.02 -1.39
CA TRP A 62 -4.44 -0.42 -2.46
C TRP A 62 -3.53 -1.56 -2.01
N ARG A 63 -3.07 -1.51 -0.75
CA ARG A 63 -2.21 -2.55 -0.19
C ARG A 63 -2.95 -3.84 0.15
N GLU A 64 -4.06 -3.74 0.87
CA GLU A 64 -4.75 -4.89 1.50
C GLU A 64 -6.15 -5.11 0.93
N GLY A 65 -6.73 -4.08 0.32
CA GLY A 65 -8.10 -4.11 -0.16
C GLY A 65 -8.26 -4.67 -1.58
N GLY A 66 -7.14 -4.96 -2.26
CA GLY A 66 -7.12 -5.40 -3.67
C GLY A 66 -7.72 -4.38 -4.64
N VAL A 67 -7.80 -3.10 -4.23
CA VAL A 67 -8.34 -2.04 -5.08
C VAL A 67 -7.21 -1.48 -5.94
N GLU A 68 -7.38 -1.55 -7.25
CA GLU A 68 -6.44 -0.99 -8.20
C GLU A 68 -6.29 0.53 -8.00
N PRO A 69 -5.06 1.05 -7.79
CA PRO A 69 -4.84 2.47 -7.69
C PRO A 69 -5.11 3.18 -9.01
N ARG A 70 -5.63 4.42 -8.91
CA ARG A 70 -5.64 5.29 -10.10
C ARG A 70 -4.19 5.66 -10.43
N LEU A 71 -3.75 5.31 -11.64
CA LEU A 71 -2.38 5.53 -12.10
C LEU A 71 -1.90 6.99 -11.90
N GLY A 72 -2.76 7.97 -12.16
CA GLY A 72 -2.43 9.38 -11.93
C GLY A 72 -2.18 9.72 -10.45
N THR A 73 -2.96 9.14 -9.53
CA THR A 73 -2.76 9.36 -8.09
C THR A 73 -1.53 8.62 -7.59
N LEU A 74 -1.30 7.39 -8.06
CA LEU A 74 -0.11 6.63 -7.70
C LEU A 74 1.17 7.34 -8.14
N ARG A 75 1.20 7.87 -9.37
CA ARG A 75 2.32 8.68 -9.88
C ARG A 75 2.56 9.93 -9.03
N LYS A 76 1.51 10.60 -8.55
CA LYS A 76 1.66 11.74 -7.63
C LYS A 76 2.37 11.33 -6.33
N VAL A 77 1.98 10.19 -5.74
CA VAL A 77 2.63 9.64 -4.55
C VAL A 77 4.10 9.31 -4.85
N ALA A 78 4.38 8.62 -5.95
CA ALA A 78 5.75 8.27 -6.35
C ALA A 78 6.62 9.51 -6.54
N HIS A 79 6.12 10.55 -7.24
CA HIS A 79 6.86 11.80 -7.41
C HIS A 79 7.10 12.55 -6.10
N ALA A 80 6.16 12.50 -5.15
CA ALA A 80 6.37 13.08 -3.83
C ALA A 80 7.46 12.35 -3.05
N LEU A 81 7.48 11.02 -3.12
CA LEU A 81 8.57 10.22 -2.57
C LEU A 81 9.91 10.60 -3.20
N ASP A 82 10.01 10.67 -4.53
CA ASP A 82 11.25 10.99 -5.22
C ASP A 82 11.80 12.37 -4.80
N ARG A 83 10.91 13.37 -4.66
CA ARG A 83 11.29 14.70 -4.13
C ARG A 83 11.83 14.61 -2.71
N ARG A 84 11.17 13.84 -1.83
CA ARG A 84 11.62 13.66 -0.44
C ARG A 84 12.98 13.00 -0.36
N ILE A 85 13.22 11.97 -1.16
CA ILE A 85 14.52 11.29 -1.24
C ILE A 85 15.61 12.28 -1.67
N ALA A 86 15.35 13.05 -2.73
CA ALA A 86 16.30 14.04 -3.23
C ALA A 86 16.62 15.12 -2.17
N LEU A 87 15.61 15.57 -1.42
CA LEU A 87 15.79 16.54 -0.34
C LEU A 87 16.59 15.97 0.83
N THR A 88 16.32 14.73 1.24
CA THR A 88 17.09 14.07 2.31
C THR A 88 18.55 13.91 1.91
N ALA A 89 18.82 13.43 0.68
CA ALA A 89 20.17 13.30 0.17
C ALA A 89 20.93 14.65 0.15
N ALA A 90 20.29 15.72 -0.33
CA ALA A 90 20.90 17.05 -0.34
C ALA A 90 21.23 17.57 1.07
N ASN A 91 20.39 17.26 2.07
CA ASN A 91 20.65 17.69 3.45
C ASN A 91 21.85 16.96 4.06
N ASP A 92 22.00 15.67 3.78
CA ASP A 92 23.10 14.84 4.29
C ASP A 92 24.47 15.32 3.76
N ASP A 93 24.53 15.75 2.50
CA ASP A 93 25.73 16.34 1.89
C ASP A 93 26.15 17.65 2.60
N THR A 94 25.19 18.54 2.85
CA THR A 94 25.47 19.83 3.52
C THR A 94 25.88 19.70 4.99
N ALA A 95 25.43 18.64 5.67
CA ALA A 95 25.83 18.36 7.05
C ALA A 95 27.30 17.92 7.13
N THR A 96 27.78 17.19 6.12
CA THR A 96 29.17 16.71 6.05
C THR A 96 30.15 17.86 5.78
N GLU A 97 29.79 18.82 4.93
CA GLU A 97 30.63 19.98 4.62
C GLU A 97 30.79 20.97 5.80
N LYS A 98 29.77 21.12 6.65
CA LYS A 98 29.84 22.05 7.81
C LYS A 98 30.63 21.50 9.01
N ALA A 99 30.91 20.20 9.02
CA ALA A 99 31.64 19.55 10.10
C ALA A 99 33.16 19.43 9.83
N ALA A 100 33.61 19.82 8.64
CA ALA A 100 35.02 19.86 8.21
C ALA A 100 35.60 21.28 8.39
#